data_AF-A0A818DX25-F1
#
_entry.id   AF-A0A818DX25-F1
#
_cell.length_a   1.000
_cell.length_b   1.000
_cell.length_c   1.000
_cell.angle_alpha   90.00
_cell.angle_beta   90.00
_cell.angle_gamma   90.00
#
_symmetry.space_group_name_H-M   'P 1'
#
loop_
_entity.id
_entity.type
_entity.pdbx_description
1 polymer ?
#
loop_
_entity_poly.entity_id
_entity_poly.type
_entity_poly.pdbx_seq_one_letter_code
_entity_poly.pdbx_strand_id
1 'polypeptide(L)'
;FIDPLNGKPYYYVQSTSDTLFKIDEHFRYFGITIVDLGCCRVIEHLQHGTPVFVGCIFTSASKMDPYIQQLPNEYNFTSRN
;
A
#
# COMPACT_ATOMS: atom_id res chain seq x y z
N PHE A 1 -2.65 -9.90 2.66
CA PHE A 1 -2.59 -8.63 1.92
C PHE A 1 -4.01 -8.24 1.50
N ILE A 2 -4.21 -6.98 1.08
CA ILE A 2 -5.49 -6.49 0.55
C ILE A 2 -5.45 -6.61 -0.97
N ASP A 3 -6.46 -7.25 -1.55
CA ASP A 3 -6.64 -7.31 -2.99
C ASP A 3 -6.99 -5.90 -3.52
N PRO A 4 -6.13 -5.33 -4.39
CA PRO A 4 -6.28 -3.95 -4.86
C PRO A 4 -7.46 -3.75 -5.82
N LEU A 5 -8.04 -4.82 -6.36
CA LEU A 5 -9.20 -4.74 -7.26
C LEU A 5 -10.51 -4.54 -6.50
N ASN A 6 -10.66 -5.17 -5.34
CA ASN A 6 -11.90 -5.15 -4.55
C ASN A 6 -11.74 -4.54 -3.15
N GLY A 7 -10.51 -4.21 -2.74
CA GLY A 7 -10.19 -3.63 -1.43
C GLY A 7 -10.36 -4.59 -0.26
N LYS A 8 -10.50 -5.91 -0.50
CA LYS A 8 -10.80 -6.91 0.53
C LYS A 8 -9.55 -7.70 0.97
N PRO A 9 -9.53 -8.24 2.19
CA PRO A 9 -8.49 -9.17 2.59
C PRO A 9 -8.52 -10.43 1.73
N TYR A 10 -7.38 -10.78 1.11
CA TYR A 10 -7.30 -11.92 0.18
C TYR A 10 -7.78 -13.25 0.79
N TYR A 11 -7.37 -13.55 2.02
CA TYR A 11 -7.69 -14.84 2.66
C TYR A 11 -9.05 -14.86 3.37
N TYR A 12 -9.63 -13.71 3.71
CA TYR A 12 -10.80 -13.62 4.59
C TYR A 12 -11.85 -12.64 4.04
N VAL A 13 -12.17 -12.75 2.75
CA VAL A 13 -13.06 -11.81 2.05
C VAL A 13 -14.42 -11.65 2.74
N GLN A 14 -14.96 -12.71 3.34
CA GLN A 14 -16.27 -12.72 4.00
C GLN A 14 -16.26 -12.19 5.45
N SER A 15 -15.08 -11.93 6.02
CA SER A 15 -14.95 -11.58 7.44
C SER A 15 -15.28 -10.13 7.77
N THR A 16 -15.35 -9.25 6.77
CA THR A 16 -15.63 -7.82 7.00
C THR A 16 -16.30 -7.15 5.80
N SER A 17 -17.19 -6.19 6.08
CA SER A 17 -17.73 -5.24 5.10
C SER A 17 -16.73 -4.15 4.73
N ASP A 18 -15.68 -3.94 5.51
CA ASP A 18 -14.68 -2.88 5.30
C ASP A 18 -13.82 -3.14 4.07
N THR A 19 -13.30 -2.07 3.49
CA THR A 19 -12.47 -2.09 2.28
C THR A 19 -11.34 -1.09 2.40
N LEU A 20 -10.19 -1.41 1.80
CA LEU A 20 -9.06 -0.50 1.63
C LEU A 20 -8.69 -0.46 0.14
N PHE A 21 -9.22 0.51 -0.60
CA PHE A 21 -8.95 0.63 -2.04
C PHE A 21 -7.62 1.34 -2.30
N LYS A 22 -7.03 1.12 -3.49
CA LYS A 22 -5.75 1.74 -3.88
C LYS A 22 -5.68 3.28 -3.67
N ILE A 23 -6.78 4.00 -3.82
CA ILE A 23 -6.88 5.47 -3.68
C ILE A 23 -7.43 5.93 -2.32
N ASP A 24 -7.39 5.07 -1.31
CA ASP A 24 -7.97 5.34 0.00
C ASP A 24 -7.15 6.38 0.79
N GLU A 25 -7.83 7.37 1.39
CA GLU A 25 -7.21 8.48 2.13
C GLU A 25 -6.29 8.00 3.28
N HIS A 26 -6.53 6.80 3.82
CA HIS A 26 -5.67 6.22 4.86
C HIS A 26 -4.22 6.05 4.40
N PHE A 27 -3.94 5.99 3.09
CA PHE A 27 -2.58 5.95 2.57
C PHE A 27 -1.75 7.19 2.89
N ARG A 28 -2.39 8.34 3.19
CA ARG A 28 -1.67 9.54 3.67
C ARG A 28 -0.89 9.29 4.95
N TYR A 29 -1.41 8.46 5.86
CA TYR A 29 -0.72 8.11 7.10
C TYR A 29 0.53 7.25 6.87
N PHE A 30 0.66 6.65 5.68
CA PHE A 30 1.82 5.85 5.27
C PHE A 30 2.79 6.64 4.37
N GLY A 31 2.67 7.98 4.32
CA GLY A 31 3.58 8.85 3.56
C GLY A 31 3.28 8.95 2.06
N ILE A 32 2.11 8.50 1.63
CA ILE A 32 1.66 8.60 0.24
C ILE A 32 0.84 9.87 0.03
N THR A 33 1.09 10.60 -1.05
CA THR A 33 0.28 11.78 -1.39
C THR A 33 -0.94 11.32 -2.18
N ILE A 34 -2.12 11.79 -1.76
CA ILE A 34 -3.36 11.60 -2.50
C ILE A 34 -3.81 12.98 -3.00
N VAL A 35 -4.04 13.08 -4.30
CA VAL A 35 -4.56 14.29 -4.95
C VAL A 35 -6.00 14.05 -5.32
N ASP A 36 -6.89 14.94 -4.86
CA ASP A 36 -8.32 14.91 -5.17
C ASP A 36 -8.59 15.74 -6.43
N LEU A 37 -9.15 15.12 -7.46
CA LEU A 37 -9.56 15.74 -8.72
C LEU A 37 -11.09 15.86 -8.82
N GLY A 38 -11.81 15.73 -7.70
CA GLY A 38 -13.26 15.74 -7.61
C GLY A 38 -13.84 14.33 -7.73
N CYS A 39 -14.05 13.83 -8.96
CA CYS A 39 -14.62 12.49 -9.19
C CYS A 39 -13.58 11.36 -9.16
N CYS A 40 -12.30 11.70 -9.21
CA CYS A 40 -11.18 10.78 -9.24
C CYS A 40 -10.14 11.21 -8.23
N ARG A 41 -9.39 10.23 -7.71
CA ARG A 41 -8.22 10.49 -6.88
C ARG A 41 -7.00 9.85 -7.51
N VAL A 42 -5.87 10.51 -7.36
CA VAL A 42 -4.58 10.06 -7.90
C VAL A 42 -3.61 9.89 -6.75
N ILE A 43 -2.84 8.81 -6.80
CA ILE A 43 -1.76 8.51 -5.87
C ILE A 43 -0.48 9.07 -6.45
N GLU A 44 0.24 9.88 -5.70
CA GLU A 44 1.56 10.37 -6.07
C GLU A 44 2.59 9.91 -5.03
N HIS A 45 3.63 9.22 -5.49
CA HIS A 45 4.76 8.87 -4.63
C HIS A 45 5.74 10.04 -4.58
N LEU A 46 6.10 10.50 -3.38
CA LEU A 46 6.95 11.69 -3.17
C LEU A 46 8.27 11.66 -3.97
N GLN A 47 8.86 10.48 -4.16
CA GLN A 47 10.12 10.32 -4.90
C GLN A 47 9.94 9.97 -6.39
N HIS A 48 8.79 9.41 -6.78
CA HIS A 48 8.62 8.77 -8.11
C HIS A 48 7.46 9.37 -8.94
N GLY A 49 6.71 10.34 -8.40
CA GLY A 49 5.60 10.96 -9.09
C GLY A 49 4.47 9.97 -9.43
N THR A 50 3.92 10.11 -10.64
CA THR A 50 2.91 9.21 -11.22
C THR A 50 3.40 8.66 -12.57
N PRO A 51 3.00 7.43 -12.97
CA PRO A 51 2.06 6.53 -12.31
C PRO A 51 2.73 5.55 -11.34
N VAL A 52 2.12 5.36 -10.17
CA VAL A 52 2.53 4.36 -9.17
C VAL A 52 1.36 3.50 -8.75
N PHE A 53 1.66 2.27 -8.33
CA PHE A 53 0.69 1.33 -7.79
C PHE A 53 0.99 1.06 -6.32
N VAL A 54 -0.03 1.14 -5.47
CA VAL A 54 0.12 0.94 -4.02
C VAL A 54 -0.73 -0.26 -3.58
N GLY A 55 -0.15 -1.10 -2.73
CA GLY A 55 -0.82 -2.24 -2.11
C GLY A 55 -0.33 -2.46 -0.68
N CYS A 56 -1.13 -3.15 0.13
CA CYS A 56 -0.84 -3.38 1.55
C CYS A 56 -0.71 -4.86 1.88
N ILE A 57 0.37 -5.21 2.59
CA ILE A 57 0.56 -6.50 3.23
C ILE A 57 0.53 -6.30 4.74
N PHE A 58 -0.23 -7.15 5.43
CA PHE A 58 -0.39 -7.11 6.88
C PHE A 58 0.15 -8.41 7.48
N THR A 59 0.84 -8.29 8.62
CA THR A 59 1.36 -9.42 9.37
C THR A 59 1.36 -9.09 10.86
N SER A 60 1.16 -10.10 11.70
CA SER A 60 1.35 -10.02 13.16
C SER A 60 2.77 -10.40 13.59
N ALA A 61 3.64 -10.76 12.63
CA ALA A 61 5.05 -11.07 12.92
C ALA A 61 5.74 -9.88 13.59
N SER A 62 6.57 -10.17 14.58
CA SER A 62 7.33 -9.16 15.32
C SER A 62 8.37 -8.50 14.42
N LYS A 63 8.70 -7.24 14.71
CA LYS A 63 9.86 -6.56 14.08
C LYS A 63 11.20 -7.25 14.39
N MET A 64 11.24 -8.09 15.42
CA MET A 64 12.41 -8.89 15.78
C MET A 64 12.46 -10.24 15.06
N ASP A 65 11.43 -10.59 14.27
CA ASP A 65 11.45 -11.79 13.45
C ASP A 65 12.55 -11.67 12.38
N PRO A 66 13.44 -12.68 12.25
CA PRO A 66 14.58 -12.61 11.34
C PRO A 66 14.17 -12.41 9.88
N TYR A 67 13.00 -12.92 9.47
CA TYR A 67 12.48 -12.71 8.12
C TYR A 67 11.97 -11.28 7.92
N ILE A 68 11.30 -10.70 8.92
CA ILE A 68 10.85 -9.30 8.87
C ILE A 68 12.03 -8.33 8.80
N GLN A 69 13.14 -8.63 9.46
CA GLN A 69 14.35 -7.80 9.41
C GLN A 69 15.08 -7.82 8.07
N GLN A 70 14.83 -8.82 7.22
CA GLN A 70 15.43 -8.92 5.89
C GLN A 70 14.66 -8.09 4.85
N LEU A 71 13.33 -7.94 5.01
CA LEU A 71 12.46 -7.23 4.07
C LEU A 71 12.90 -5.79 3.71
N PRO A 72 13.34 -4.94 4.66
CA PRO A 72 13.73 -3.56 4.35
C PRO A 72 14.93 -3.45 3.41
N ASN A 73 15.80 -4.48 3.39
CA ASN A 73 17.06 -4.44 2.65
C ASN A 73 16.93 -4.89 1.19
N GLU A 74 15.85 -5.60 0.83
CA GLU A 74 15.68 -6.17 -0.51
C GLU A 74 15.11 -5.19 -1.54
N TYR A 75 14.52 -4.07 -1.11
CA TYR A 75 13.85 -3.11 -2.01
C TYR A 75 14.31 -1.67 -1.78
N ASN A 76 15.61 -1.42 -1.93
CA ASN A 76 16.04 -0.13 -2.45
C ASN A 76 15.62 -0.08 -3.91
N PHE A 77 14.44 0.49 -4.20
CA PHE A 77 14.09 0.93 -5.55
C PHE A 77 15.11 1.99 -5.96
N THR A 78 16.27 1.56 -6.47
CA THR A 78 17.17 2.42 -7.21
C THR A 78 16.38 2.90 -8.40
N SER A 79 16.04 4.19 -8.40
CA SER A 79 15.60 4.94 -9.55
C SER A 79 16.45 4.53 -10.76
N ARG A 80 15.86 3.75 -11.67
CA ARG A 80 16.47 3.56 -13.00
C ARG A 80 16.34 4.91 -13.69
N ASN A 81 17.49 5.58 -13.85
CA ASN A 81 17.66 6.76 -14.69
C ASN A 81 17.18 6.51 -16.11
#